data_AF-A0A6L7WGP4-F1
#
_entry.id   AF-A0A6L7WGP4-F1
#
_cell.length_a   1.000
_cell.length_b   1.000
_cell.length_c   1.000
_cell.angle_alpha   90.00
_cell.angle_beta   90.00
_cell.angle_gamma   90.00
#
_symmetry.space_group_name_H-M   'P 1'
#
loop_
_entity.id
_entity.type
_entity.pdbx_description
1 polymer ?
#
loop_
_entity_poly.entity_id
_entity_poly.type
_entity_poly.pdbx_seq_one_letter_code
_entity_poly.pdbx_strand_id
1 'polypeptide(L)'
;MRAVRSCLVRLLVVLVAFALAAALTAGAAILFLDGDEVVAPTAPVEPTESATPATPEAANPRAARSADTLDAPGSGGRLLGTLAAGALLRIEGRSADGAWLAVTELGGDGVESPSIVTGWVPAEAVAGVGDIEALPVVDARAYRLLVETPTARPGAEATATPPGDPPDLVVREVFARENHLVVVVANEGSGDADADGVIEVSVNGGRFVRVDTGKALRPGDELERVVDGQYVQRRSRVAVTLRAWGLLEGRTDNNTFESEIAPDTFNDIEVSGVGVDPDEGHVVVEVRNNSPIPLLGEVTLTVRDAGADRGTLFSADFTLEVAAGGVSRYDLRELTGIEADSLSVTVSTDAISDADSANNTYPR
;
A
#
# COMPACT_ATOMS: atom_id res chain seq x y z
N MET A 1 -45.02 27.31 15.13
CA MET A 1 -44.82 26.41 16.29
C MET A 1 -44.62 24.92 15.97
N ARG A 2 -44.92 24.41 14.76
CA ARG A 2 -44.63 22.99 14.42
C ARG A 2 -43.17 22.67 14.08
N ALA A 3 -42.38 23.65 13.63
CA ALA A 3 -40.98 23.45 13.25
C ALA A 3 -40.03 23.18 14.44
N VAL A 4 -40.31 23.74 15.62
CA VAL A 4 -39.45 23.61 16.81
C VAL A 4 -39.52 22.20 17.41
N ARG A 5 -40.66 21.50 17.26
CA ARG A 5 -40.81 20.12 17.77
C ARG A 5 -40.02 19.09 16.98
N SER A 6 -39.71 19.34 15.71
CA SER A 6 -38.95 18.40 14.88
C SER A 6 -37.45 18.41 15.17
N CYS A 7 -36.91 19.52 15.70
CA CYS A 7 -35.49 19.63 16.02
C CYS A 7 -35.15 18.90 17.33
N LEU A 8 -36.02 19.01 18.33
CA LEU A 8 -35.86 18.34 19.63
C LEU A 8 -35.90 16.82 19.55
N VAL A 9 -36.74 16.26 18.67
CA VAL A 9 -36.83 14.79 18.49
C VAL A 9 -35.58 14.23 17.83
N ARG A 10 -34.98 14.95 16.87
CA ARG A 10 -33.74 14.51 16.21
C ARG A 10 -32.53 14.57 17.14
N LEU A 11 -32.44 15.59 18.00
CA LEU A 11 -31.37 15.70 19.00
C LEU A 11 -31.45 14.55 20.03
N LEU A 12 -32.66 14.17 20.46
CA LEU A 12 -32.85 13.09 21.44
C LEU A 12 -32.44 11.73 20.86
N VAL A 13 -32.73 11.46 19.58
CA VAL A 13 -32.35 10.19 18.92
C VAL A 13 -30.83 10.06 18.78
N VAL A 14 -30.12 11.16 18.45
CA VAL A 14 -28.66 11.15 18.35
C VAL A 14 -28.00 10.93 19.71
N LEU A 15 -28.52 11.55 20.78
CA LEU A 15 -28.00 11.36 22.14
C LEU A 15 -28.20 9.93 22.66
N VAL A 16 -29.34 9.29 22.37
CA VAL A 16 -29.60 7.89 22.78
C VAL A 16 -28.71 6.92 22.00
N ALA A 17 -28.45 7.17 20.71
CA ALA A 17 -27.54 6.33 19.92
C ALA A 17 -26.09 6.42 20.44
N PHE A 18 -25.64 7.61 20.85
CA PHE A 18 -24.28 7.80 21.39
C PHE A 18 -24.11 7.14 22.77
N ALA A 19 -25.13 7.19 23.63
CA ALA A 19 -25.11 6.53 24.93
C ALA A 19 -25.09 4.99 24.83
N LEU A 20 -25.76 4.40 23.82
CA LEU A 20 -25.72 2.96 23.59
C LEU A 20 -24.36 2.48 23.04
N ALA A 21 -23.71 3.28 22.19
CA ALA A 21 -22.38 2.97 21.66
C ALA A 21 -21.30 2.98 22.76
N ALA A 22 -21.37 3.91 23.71
CA ALA A 22 -20.43 3.98 24.84
C ALA A 22 -20.60 2.83 25.86
N ALA A 23 -21.81 2.28 25.99
CA ALA A 23 -22.06 1.15 26.90
C ALA A 23 -21.54 -0.20 26.38
N LEU A 24 -21.39 -0.36 25.06
CA LEU A 24 -20.90 -1.59 24.44
C LEU A 24 -19.37 -1.72 24.46
N THR A 25 -18.63 -0.61 24.49
CA THR A 25 -17.16 -0.62 24.56
C THR A 25 -16.62 -0.90 25.98
N ALA A 26 -17.40 -0.66 27.03
CA ALA A 26 -16.99 -0.97 28.41
C ALA A 26 -17.18 -2.45 28.81
N GLY A 27 -17.89 -3.25 28.02
CA GLY A 27 -18.24 -4.65 28.33
C GLY A 27 -17.20 -5.71 27.96
N ALA A 28 -16.12 -5.36 27.25
CA ALA A 28 -15.16 -6.32 26.71
C ALA A 28 -13.89 -6.53 27.57
N ALA A 29 -13.76 -5.86 28.71
CA ALA A 29 -12.52 -5.87 29.52
C ALA A 29 -12.57 -6.71 30.81
N ILE A 30 -13.64 -7.48 31.06
CA ILE A 30 -13.80 -8.30 32.28
C ILE A 30 -14.05 -9.76 31.90
N LEU A 31 -13.06 -10.47 31.35
CA LEU A 31 -13.14 -11.93 31.14
C LEU A 31 -11.76 -12.63 31.13
N PHE A 32 -10.78 -12.15 31.89
CA PHE A 32 -9.50 -12.86 32.09
C PHE A 32 -9.03 -12.75 33.54
N LEU A 33 -9.80 -13.33 34.47
CA LEU A 33 -9.28 -13.72 35.77
C LEU A 33 -9.89 -15.09 36.14
N ASP A 34 -8.98 -15.99 36.48
CA ASP A 34 -9.11 -17.09 37.45
C ASP A 34 -9.02 -18.52 36.89
N GLY A 35 -7.99 -19.22 37.36
CA GLY A 35 -7.59 -20.57 36.95
C GLY A 35 -6.33 -21.02 37.67
N ASP A 36 -6.30 -20.85 39.00
CA ASP A 36 -5.23 -21.31 39.88
C ASP A 36 -5.44 -22.81 40.15
N GLU A 37 -4.71 -23.68 39.43
CA GLU A 37 -4.75 -25.13 39.63
C GLU A 37 -3.60 -25.58 40.54
N VAL A 38 -3.97 -26.00 41.76
CA VAL A 38 -3.05 -26.53 42.77
C VAL A 38 -2.60 -27.93 42.37
N VAL A 39 -1.38 -28.06 41.86
CA VAL A 39 -0.73 -29.36 41.61
C VAL A 39 0.21 -29.70 42.76
N ALA A 40 0.02 -30.90 43.33
CA ALA A 40 0.77 -31.46 44.44
C ALA A 40 2.26 -31.74 44.10
N PRO A 41 3.18 -31.72 45.08
CA PRO A 41 4.60 -31.94 44.84
C PRO A 41 4.89 -33.41 44.52
N THR A 42 5.41 -33.66 43.31
CA THR A 42 5.97 -34.96 42.92
C THR A 42 7.48 -34.96 43.18
N ALA A 43 7.98 -36.08 43.67
CA ALA A 43 9.36 -36.31 44.12
C ALA A 43 10.44 -35.92 43.08
N PRO A 44 11.66 -35.56 43.52
CA PRO A 44 12.75 -35.17 42.62
C PRO A 44 13.24 -36.37 41.82
N VAL A 45 13.08 -36.30 40.50
CA VAL A 45 13.76 -37.16 39.52
C VAL A 45 14.96 -36.37 39.01
N GLU A 46 16.15 -36.98 39.05
CA GLU A 46 17.39 -36.41 38.50
C GLU A 46 17.19 -36.00 37.03
N PRO A 47 17.52 -34.75 36.64
CA PRO A 47 17.41 -34.32 35.26
C PRO A 47 18.53 -34.98 34.45
N THR A 48 18.15 -35.94 33.61
CA THR A 48 18.94 -36.29 32.42
C THR A 48 18.81 -35.12 31.46
N GLU A 49 19.91 -34.41 31.18
CA GLU A 49 19.99 -33.38 30.14
C GLU A 49 19.60 -33.99 28.79
N SER A 50 18.33 -33.89 28.45
CA SER A 50 17.84 -34.11 27.09
C SER A 50 17.86 -32.76 26.40
N ALA A 51 18.91 -32.52 25.59
CA ALA A 51 18.99 -31.38 24.72
C ALA A 51 17.71 -31.32 23.86
N THR A 52 16.85 -30.34 24.13
CA THR A 52 15.75 -30.00 23.23
C THR A 52 16.39 -29.36 22.01
N PRO A 53 16.27 -29.93 20.79
CA PRO A 53 16.75 -29.25 19.60
C PRO A 53 16.04 -27.90 19.53
N ALA A 54 16.81 -26.81 19.44
CA ALA A 54 16.29 -25.48 19.21
C ALA A 54 15.36 -25.56 18.01
N THR A 55 14.07 -25.31 18.21
CA THR A 55 13.14 -25.10 17.11
C THR A 55 13.56 -23.76 16.51
N PRO A 56 14.12 -23.70 15.29
CA PRO A 56 14.47 -22.43 14.69
C PRO A 56 13.18 -21.61 14.58
N GLU A 57 13.18 -20.51 15.31
CA GLU A 57 12.14 -19.48 15.28
C GLU A 57 11.87 -19.11 13.83
N ALA A 58 10.59 -19.09 13.44
CA ALA A 58 10.15 -18.98 12.06
C ALA A 58 10.68 -17.69 11.42
N ALA A 59 11.76 -17.80 10.65
CA ALA A 59 12.27 -16.70 9.88
C ALA A 59 11.30 -16.49 8.71
N ASN A 60 10.51 -15.41 8.76
CA ASN A 60 9.56 -14.99 7.73
C ASN A 60 10.33 -14.73 6.41
N PRO A 61 10.36 -15.68 5.47
CA PRO A 61 11.21 -15.58 4.30
C PRO A 61 10.74 -14.45 3.41
N ARG A 62 11.68 -13.65 2.88
CA ARG A 62 11.34 -12.51 2.01
C ARG A 62 12.28 -12.43 0.82
N ALA A 63 11.79 -11.97 -0.31
CA ALA A 63 12.65 -11.62 -1.43
C ALA A 63 13.64 -10.51 -1.01
N ALA A 64 14.93 -10.77 -1.00
CA ALA A 64 15.96 -9.79 -0.61
C ALA A 64 16.08 -8.64 -1.63
N ARG A 65 15.71 -8.92 -2.88
CA ARG A 65 15.72 -8.02 -4.04
C ARG A 65 14.65 -8.45 -5.02
N SER A 66 14.40 -7.63 -6.05
CA SER A 66 13.57 -8.05 -7.18
C SER A 66 14.20 -9.28 -7.86
N ALA A 67 13.39 -10.29 -8.14
CA ALA A 67 13.86 -11.56 -8.70
C ALA A 67 12.82 -12.21 -9.62
N ASP A 68 13.29 -12.66 -10.78
CA ASP A 68 12.48 -13.42 -11.72
C ASP A 68 12.14 -14.79 -11.14
N THR A 69 10.87 -15.15 -11.25
CA THR A 69 10.35 -16.45 -10.87
C THR A 69 10.17 -17.31 -12.09
N LEU A 70 10.78 -18.49 -12.08
CA LEU A 70 10.85 -19.37 -13.24
C LEU A 70 10.04 -20.66 -13.03
N ASP A 71 9.64 -21.31 -14.10
CA ASP A 71 8.90 -22.58 -14.06
C ASP A 71 9.79 -23.82 -13.82
N ALA A 72 11.11 -23.62 -13.77
CA ALA A 72 12.13 -24.62 -13.47
C ALA A 72 13.39 -23.92 -12.94
N PRO A 73 14.20 -24.58 -12.09
CA PRO A 73 15.46 -24.02 -11.61
C PRO A 73 16.48 -23.94 -12.75
N GLY A 74 17.24 -22.85 -12.78
CA GLY A 74 18.32 -22.60 -13.74
C GLY A 74 17.96 -21.54 -14.79
N SER A 75 18.97 -21.07 -15.54
CA SER A 75 18.82 -19.98 -16.52
C SER A 75 17.99 -20.33 -17.76
N GLY A 76 17.59 -21.60 -17.93
CA GLY A 76 16.75 -22.07 -19.03
C GLY A 76 15.25 -22.16 -18.69
N GLY A 77 14.84 -21.83 -17.46
CA GLY A 77 13.43 -21.83 -17.06
C GLY A 77 12.63 -20.74 -17.78
N ARG A 78 11.33 -20.99 -18.02
CA ARG A 78 10.41 -19.97 -18.56
C ARG A 78 10.05 -19.00 -17.44
N LEU A 79 10.11 -17.70 -17.73
CA LEU A 79 9.65 -16.65 -16.82
C LEU A 79 8.14 -16.79 -16.55
N LEU A 80 7.78 -16.90 -15.27
CA LEU A 80 6.39 -16.91 -14.79
C LEU A 80 5.96 -15.55 -14.26
N GLY A 81 6.89 -14.77 -13.71
CA GLY A 81 6.67 -13.44 -13.16
C GLY A 81 7.91 -12.92 -12.45
N THR A 82 7.79 -11.79 -11.77
CA THR A 82 8.89 -11.16 -11.02
C THR A 82 8.40 -10.83 -9.62
N LEU A 83 9.12 -11.28 -8.59
CA LEU A 83 8.86 -10.94 -7.19
C LEU A 83 9.42 -9.55 -6.90
N ALA A 84 8.65 -8.74 -6.18
CA ALA A 84 9.14 -7.47 -5.66
C ALA A 84 10.10 -7.69 -4.48
N ALA A 85 11.08 -6.79 -4.29
CA ALA A 85 11.90 -6.79 -3.09
C ALA A 85 11.03 -6.64 -1.84
N GLY A 86 11.31 -7.47 -0.81
CA GLY A 86 10.56 -7.51 0.44
C GLY A 86 9.28 -8.36 0.42
N ALA A 87 8.87 -8.89 -0.75
CA ALA A 87 7.71 -9.77 -0.87
C ALA A 87 7.84 -10.95 0.11
N LEU A 88 6.76 -11.22 0.85
CA LEU A 88 6.71 -12.31 1.82
C LEU A 88 6.54 -13.62 1.07
N LEU A 89 7.35 -14.63 1.40
CA LEU A 89 7.39 -15.89 0.67
C LEU A 89 7.13 -17.07 1.60
N ARG A 90 6.40 -18.06 1.10
CA ARG A 90 6.45 -19.43 1.64
C ARG A 90 7.46 -20.24 0.84
N ILE A 91 8.38 -20.91 1.54
CA ILE A 91 9.37 -21.79 0.92
C ILE A 91 8.82 -23.22 0.90
N GLU A 92 8.56 -23.74 -0.30
CA GLU A 92 8.05 -25.10 -0.50
C GLU A 92 9.20 -26.13 -0.48
N GLY A 93 10.42 -25.70 -0.83
CA GLY A 93 11.64 -26.50 -0.76
C GLY A 93 12.75 -25.95 -1.64
N ARG A 94 13.69 -26.81 -2.03
CA ARG A 94 14.89 -26.42 -2.79
C ARG A 94 15.18 -27.33 -3.99
N SER A 95 16.05 -26.87 -4.88
CA SER A 95 16.64 -27.70 -5.92
C SER A 95 17.65 -28.70 -5.32
N ALA A 96 17.97 -29.74 -6.08
CA ALA A 96 18.90 -30.79 -5.64
C ALA A 96 20.31 -30.27 -5.30
N ASP A 97 20.73 -29.18 -5.95
CA ASP A 97 22.01 -28.50 -5.70
C ASP A 97 21.89 -27.35 -4.68
N GLY A 98 20.69 -27.05 -4.17
CA GLY A 98 20.43 -25.97 -3.23
C GLY A 98 20.55 -24.55 -3.81
N ALA A 99 20.85 -24.41 -5.11
CA ALA A 99 21.03 -23.09 -5.74
C ALA A 99 19.70 -22.35 -5.99
N TRP A 100 18.57 -23.06 -5.95
CA TRP A 100 17.24 -22.50 -6.20
C TRP A 100 16.26 -22.91 -5.12
N LEU A 101 15.31 -22.03 -4.85
CA LEU A 101 14.20 -22.25 -3.93
C LEU A 101 12.89 -22.27 -4.70
N ALA A 102 12.05 -23.25 -4.37
CA ALA A 102 10.66 -23.30 -4.78
C ALA A 102 9.86 -22.43 -3.81
N VAL A 103 9.25 -21.36 -4.34
CA VAL A 103 8.59 -20.33 -3.53
C VAL A 103 7.17 -20.04 -4.02
N THR A 104 6.35 -19.56 -3.09
CA THR A 104 5.00 -19.05 -3.30
C THR A 104 4.95 -17.67 -2.65
N GLU A 105 4.66 -16.61 -3.41
CA GLU A 105 4.41 -15.28 -2.84
C GLU A 105 3.19 -15.32 -1.89
N LEU A 106 3.25 -14.61 -0.78
CA LEU A 106 2.14 -14.45 0.16
C LEU A 106 1.67 -13.00 0.15
N GLY A 107 0.38 -12.79 0.43
CA GLY A 107 -0.17 -11.47 0.70
C GLY A 107 0.46 -10.82 1.94
N GLY A 108 0.22 -9.51 2.12
CA GLY A 108 0.73 -8.77 3.29
C GLY A 108 0.20 -9.28 4.63
N ASP A 109 -0.91 -10.00 4.62
CA ASP A 109 -1.53 -10.70 5.75
C ASP A 109 -1.00 -12.13 5.95
N GLY A 110 -0.05 -12.59 5.12
CA GLY A 110 0.46 -13.96 5.13
C GLY A 110 -0.48 -14.99 4.50
N VAL A 111 -1.59 -14.56 3.90
CA VAL A 111 -2.56 -15.43 3.21
C VAL A 111 -2.26 -15.46 1.72
N GLU A 112 -2.57 -16.57 1.07
CA GLU A 112 -2.44 -16.73 -0.38
C GLU A 112 -3.33 -15.73 -1.14
N SER A 113 -2.73 -14.90 -2.01
CA SER A 113 -3.43 -13.94 -2.87
C SER A 113 -3.85 -14.58 -4.21
N PRO A 114 -4.94 -14.16 -4.88
CA PRO A 114 -5.25 -14.68 -6.22
C PRO A 114 -4.21 -14.32 -7.30
N SER A 115 -3.31 -13.39 -7.02
CA SER A 115 -2.23 -12.92 -7.93
C SER A 115 -0.86 -13.54 -7.60
N ILE A 116 -0.82 -14.70 -6.93
CA ILE A 116 0.43 -15.30 -6.45
C ILE A 116 1.36 -15.64 -7.61
N VAL A 117 2.60 -15.18 -7.49
CA VAL A 117 3.72 -15.71 -8.26
C VAL A 117 4.26 -16.94 -7.53
N THR A 118 4.04 -18.13 -8.09
CA THR A 118 4.64 -19.40 -7.63
C THR A 118 5.67 -19.89 -8.64
N GLY A 119 6.87 -20.25 -8.17
CA GLY A 119 7.88 -20.85 -9.02
C GLY A 119 9.25 -20.94 -8.36
N TRP A 120 10.29 -20.94 -9.17
CA TRP A 120 11.68 -21.12 -8.78
C TRP A 120 12.43 -19.78 -8.80
N VAL A 121 13.15 -19.49 -7.72
CA VAL A 121 14.01 -18.30 -7.60
C VAL A 121 15.41 -18.67 -7.12
N PRO A 122 16.46 -17.90 -7.46
CA PRO A 122 17.80 -18.15 -6.93
C PRO A 122 17.80 -18.05 -5.40
N ALA A 123 18.47 -18.98 -4.72
CA ALA A 123 18.48 -19.02 -3.25
C ALA A 123 19.05 -17.72 -2.65
N GLU A 124 20.04 -17.10 -3.28
CA GLU A 124 20.62 -15.83 -2.84
C GLU A 124 19.69 -14.62 -3.02
N ALA A 125 18.58 -14.78 -3.75
CA ALA A 125 17.55 -13.76 -3.88
C ALA A 125 16.55 -13.76 -2.72
N VAL A 126 16.64 -14.72 -1.79
CA VAL A 126 15.73 -14.84 -0.65
C VAL A 126 16.48 -14.67 0.67
N ALA A 127 16.00 -13.75 1.51
CA ALA A 127 16.48 -13.54 2.86
C ALA A 127 15.57 -14.24 3.88
N GLY A 128 16.12 -14.52 5.06
CA GLY A 128 15.35 -15.13 6.15
C GLY A 128 15.00 -16.61 5.91
N VAL A 129 15.70 -17.28 4.99
CA VAL A 129 15.65 -18.74 4.92
C VAL A 129 16.64 -19.27 5.94
N GLY A 130 16.21 -20.19 6.80
CA GLY A 130 17.08 -20.84 7.79
C GLY A 130 18.10 -21.79 7.14
N ASP A 131 18.20 -23.01 7.65
CA ASP A 131 19.07 -24.02 7.04
C ASP A 131 18.51 -24.50 5.69
N ILE A 132 19.02 -23.95 4.59
CA ILE A 132 18.62 -24.32 3.22
C ILE A 132 18.85 -25.82 2.99
N GLU A 133 19.92 -26.41 3.53
CA GLU A 133 20.21 -27.83 3.31
C GLU A 133 19.18 -28.75 3.98
N ALA A 134 18.53 -28.27 5.05
CA ALA A 134 17.44 -28.95 5.72
C ALA A 134 16.09 -28.89 4.97
N LEU A 135 15.97 -28.02 3.94
CA LEU A 135 14.76 -27.95 3.13
C LEU A 135 14.59 -29.21 2.26
N PRO A 136 13.36 -29.68 2.05
CA PRO A 136 13.10 -30.82 1.18
C PRO A 136 13.54 -30.50 -0.26
N VAL A 137 14.16 -31.48 -0.92
CA VAL A 137 14.45 -31.39 -2.35
C VAL A 137 13.16 -31.57 -3.12
N VAL A 138 12.78 -30.56 -3.89
CA VAL A 138 11.58 -30.54 -4.71
C VAL A 138 11.96 -30.96 -6.12
N ASP A 139 11.28 -31.97 -6.66
CA ASP A 139 11.43 -32.36 -8.06
C ASP A 139 10.84 -31.28 -8.96
N ALA A 140 11.69 -30.62 -9.75
CA ALA A 140 11.30 -29.51 -10.61
C ALA A 140 10.20 -29.87 -11.62
N ARG A 141 10.18 -31.12 -12.10
CA ARG A 141 9.17 -31.58 -13.05
C ARG A 141 7.84 -31.81 -12.37
N ALA A 142 7.84 -32.38 -11.16
CA ALA A 142 6.64 -32.53 -10.35
C ALA A 142 6.10 -31.18 -9.87
N TYR A 143 6.98 -30.27 -9.46
CA TYR A 143 6.60 -28.92 -9.01
C TYR A 143 5.97 -28.10 -10.14
N ARG A 144 6.51 -28.19 -11.36
CA ARG A 144 5.91 -27.59 -12.55
C ARG A 144 4.47 -28.08 -12.81
N LEU A 145 4.13 -29.31 -12.42
CA LEU A 145 2.77 -29.83 -12.54
C LEU A 145 1.84 -29.36 -11.42
N LEU A 146 2.39 -28.95 -10.26
CA LEU A 146 1.65 -28.39 -9.13
C LEU A 146 1.39 -26.90 -9.27
N VAL A 147 2.31 -26.17 -9.92
CA VAL A 147 2.02 -24.83 -10.45
C VAL A 147 1.02 -25.05 -11.56
N GLU A 148 -0.27 -25.01 -11.22
CA GLU A 148 -1.34 -25.24 -12.17
C GLU A 148 -1.04 -24.39 -13.42
N THR A 149 -0.77 -25.05 -14.54
CA THR A 149 -0.99 -24.41 -15.82
C THR A 149 -2.47 -24.05 -15.77
N PRO A 150 -2.86 -22.76 -15.72
CA PRO A 150 -4.21 -22.35 -15.33
C PRO A 150 -5.21 -23.27 -16.01
N THR A 151 -5.78 -24.17 -15.22
CA THR A 151 -6.58 -25.25 -15.78
C THR A 151 -7.85 -24.54 -16.23
N ALA A 152 -8.02 -24.37 -17.54
CA ALA A 152 -9.25 -23.81 -18.09
C ALA A 152 -10.41 -24.54 -17.42
N ARG A 153 -11.15 -23.81 -16.58
CA ARG A 153 -12.29 -24.34 -15.83
C ARG A 153 -13.22 -24.99 -16.85
N PRO A 154 -13.64 -26.25 -16.69
CA PRO A 154 -14.63 -26.84 -17.57
C PRO A 154 -15.97 -26.18 -17.28
N GLY A 155 -16.20 -25.04 -17.93
CA GLY A 155 -17.40 -24.23 -17.86
C GLY A 155 -17.92 -24.00 -19.26
N ALA A 156 -19.02 -24.70 -19.57
CA ALA A 156 -19.76 -24.67 -20.82
C ALA A 156 -18.95 -25.07 -22.07
N GLU A 157 -19.64 -25.71 -23.00
CA GLU A 157 -19.16 -25.99 -24.35
C GLU A 157 -18.91 -24.63 -25.03
N ALA A 158 -17.72 -24.07 -24.84
CA ALA A 158 -17.25 -22.91 -25.57
C ALA A 158 -17.18 -23.36 -27.03
N THR A 159 -18.15 -22.90 -27.82
CA THR A 159 -18.10 -22.99 -29.27
C THR A 159 -16.75 -22.39 -29.65
N ALA A 160 -15.83 -23.21 -30.17
CA ALA A 160 -14.50 -22.76 -30.55
C ALA A 160 -14.65 -21.57 -31.49
N THR A 161 -14.44 -20.37 -30.95
CA THR A 161 -14.36 -19.17 -31.77
C THR A 161 -13.10 -19.37 -32.60
N PRO A 162 -13.14 -19.15 -33.92
CA PRO A 162 -11.95 -19.23 -34.76
C PRO A 162 -10.81 -18.43 -34.10
N PRO A 163 -9.53 -18.78 -34.30
CA PRO A 163 -8.43 -17.99 -33.74
C PRO A 163 -8.48 -16.59 -34.37
N GLY A 164 -9.18 -15.67 -33.71
CA GLY A 164 -9.07 -14.24 -33.96
C GLY A 164 -7.67 -13.79 -33.55
N ASP A 165 -7.21 -12.66 -34.06
CA ASP A 165 -5.95 -12.12 -33.57
C ASP A 165 -6.11 -11.82 -32.07
N PRO A 166 -5.04 -11.97 -31.27
CA PRO A 166 -5.09 -11.66 -29.85
C PRO A 166 -5.52 -10.20 -29.60
N PRO A 167 -6.10 -9.90 -28.42
CA PRO A 167 -6.29 -8.52 -27.98
C PRO A 167 -4.95 -7.78 -27.88
N ASP A 168 -5.01 -6.45 -27.93
CA ASP A 168 -3.85 -5.55 -27.79
C ASP A 168 -4.26 -4.45 -26.81
N LEU A 169 -3.89 -4.59 -25.53
CA LEU A 169 -4.28 -3.64 -24.51
C LEU A 169 -3.22 -2.55 -24.38
N VAL A 170 -3.65 -1.30 -24.53
CA VAL A 170 -2.76 -0.16 -24.44
C VAL A 170 -3.24 0.80 -23.36
N VAL A 171 -2.29 1.45 -22.68
CA VAL A 171 -2.60 2.64 -21.89
C VAL A 171 -2.71 3.81 -22.87
N ARG A 172 -3.94 4.20 -23.18
CA ARG A 172 -4.23 5.24 -24.17
C ARG A 172 -4.07 6.63 -23.61
N GLU A 173 -4.48 6.84 -22.36
CA GLU A 173 -4.42 8.14 -21.70
C GLU A 173 -4.19 7.99 -20.20
N VAL A 174 -3.50 8.96 -19.62
CA VAL A 174 -3.30 9.12 -18.19
C VAL A 174 -3.53 10.59 -17.86
N PHE A 175 -4.36 10.88 -16.86
CA PHE A 175 -4.67 12.24 -16.42
C PHE A 175 -5.05 12.29 -14.94
N ALA A 176 -5.29 13.49 -14.39
CA ALA A 176 -5.77 13.67 -13.03
C ALA A 176 -7.28 13.99 -13.03
N ARG A 177 -8.03 13.36 -12.11
CA ARG A 177 -9.42 13.74 -11.79
C ARG A 177 -9.57 13.87 -10.29
N GLU A 178 -9.97 15.04 -9.80
CA GLU A 178 -10.02 15.35 -8.36
C GLU A 178 -8.70 15.04 -7.64
N ASN A 179 -7.57 15.30 -8.32
CA ASN A 179 -6.20 14.95 -7.93
C ASN A 179 -5.92 13.45 -7.75
N HIS A 180 -6.80 12.57 -8.20
CA HIS A 180 -6.51 11.14 -8.35
C HIS A 180 -5.94 10.84 -9.73
N LEU A 181 -5.00 9.91 -9.82
CA LEU A 181 -4.51 9.43 -11.11
C LEU A 181 -5.57 8.54 -11.78
N VAL A 182 -5.94 8.88 -13.01
CA VAL A 182 -6.87 8.12 -13.84
C VAL A 182 -6.12 7.57 -15.04
N VAL A 183 -6.38 6.29 -15.34
CA VAL A 183 -5.84 5.58 -16.51
C VAL A 183 -6.98 5.20 -17.44
N VAL A 184 -6.76 5.37 -18.74
CA VAL A 184 -7.64 4.87 -19.80
C VAL A 184 -6.93 3.73 -20.50
N VAL A 185 -7.47 2.52 -20.36
CA VAL A 185 -7.00 1.33 -21.05
C VAL A 185 -7.90 1.06 -22.25
N ALA A 186 -7.31 0.89 -23.43
CA ALA A 186 -8.05 0.58 -24.66
C ALA A 186 -7.63 -0.80 -25.18
N ASN A 187 -8.54 -1.51 -25.84
CA ASN A 187 -8.20 -2.69 -26.63
C ASN A 187 -8.11 -2.31 -28.12
N GLU A 188 -6.90 -2.14 -28.64
CA GLU A 188 -6.64 -1.83 -30.06
C GLU A 188 -6.55 -3.08 -30.94
N GLY A 189 -6.59 -4.27 -30.34
CA GLY A 189 -6.50 -5.55 -31.02
C GLY A 189 -7.83 -5.95 -31.68
N SER A 190 -7.81 -7.05 -32.43
CA SER A 190 -9.03 -7.61 -33.04
C SER A 190 -9.71 -8.69 -32.19
N GLY A 191 -9.02 -9.17 -31.14
CA GLY A 191 -9.55 -10.12 -30.16
C GLY A 191 -10.21 -9.45 -28.97
N ASP A 192 -11.19 -10.12 -28.36
CA ASP A 192 -11.77 -9.69 -27.08
C ASP A 192 -10.78 -9.92 -25.94
N ALA A 193 -10.61 -8.91 -25.08
CA ALA A 193 -9.84 -9.04 -23.85
C ALA A 193 -10.78 -9.45 -22.70
N ASP A 194 -11.05 -10.75 -22.62
CA ASP A 194 -11.76 -11.36 -21.49
C ASP A 194 -10.77 -11.71 -20.38
N ALA A 195 -10.28 -10.67 -19.71
CA ALA A 195 -9.24 -10.81 -18.69
C ALA A 195 -9.75 -11.31 -17.33
N ASP A 196 -11.02 -11.77 -17.21
CA ASP A 196 -11.69 -12.06 -15.93
C ASP A 196 -11.46 -10.94 -14.87
N GLY A 197 -11.34 -9.70 -15.35
CA GLY A 197 -11.07 -8.50 -14.56
C GLY A 197 -9.66 -8.37 -13.96
N VAL A 198 -8.64 -9.06 -14.49
CA VAL A 198 -7.24 -8.99 -14.00
C VAL A 198 -6.36 -8.16 -14.94
N ILE A 199 -6.83 -6.97 -15.29
CA ILE A 199 -5.93 -5.93 -15.79
C ILE A 199 -5.28 -5.29 -14.57
N GLU A 200 -3.96 -5.12 -14.59
CA GLU A 200 -3.22 -4.46 -13.54
C GLU A 200 -2.35 -3.34 -14.13
N VAL A 201 -2.22 -2.24 -13.37
CA VAL A 201 -1.40 -1.10 -13.75
C VAL A 201 -0.35 -0.82 -12.67
N SER A 202 0.88 -0.57 -13.07
CA SER A 202 1.94 -0.07 -12.20
C SER A 202 2.23 1.38 -12.54
N VAL A 203 2.42 2.22 -11.52
CA VAL A 203 2.77 3.64 -11.68
C VAL A 203 4.21 3.83 -11.23
N ASN A 204 5.04 4.41 -12.10
CA ASN A 204 6.47 4.67 -11.90
C ASN A 204 7.27 3.43 -11.40
N GLY A 205 6.91 2.23 -11.89
CA GLY A 205 7.53 0.98 -11.47
C GLY A 205 7.15 0.52 -10.05
N GLY A 206 6.12 1.13 -9.45
CA GLY A 206 5.57 0.72 -8.16
C GLY A 206 4.80 -0.58 -8.22
N ARG A 207 4.08 -0.89 -7.13
CA ARG A 207 3.21 -2.07 -7.04
C ARG A 207 2.11 -2.00 -8.10
N PHE A 208 1.83 -3.13 -8.73
CA PHE A 208 0.68 -3.28 -9.62
C PHE A 208 -0.64 -3.20 -8.83
N VAL A 209 -1.54 -2.34 -9.30
CA VAL A 209 -2.88 -2.13 -8.78
C VAL A 209 -3.87 -2.75 -9.75
N ARG A 210 -4.80 -3.54 -9.24
CA ARG A 210 -5.85 -4.18 -10.04
C ARG A 210 -6.85 -3.13 -10.53
N VAL A 211 -7.22 -3.24 -11.80
CA VAL A 211 -8.20 -2.42 -12.48
C VAL A 211 -9.37 -3.32 -12.89
N ASP A 212 -10.48 -3.20 -12.17
CA ASP A 212 -11.67 -4.02 -12.48
C ASP A 212 -12.37 -3.49 -13.74
N THR A 213 -12.35 -4.31 -14.77
CA THR A 213 -13.00 -4.04 -16.06
C THR A 213 -14.51 -4.21 -15.98
N GLY A 214 -15.02 -5.02 -15.03
CA GLY A 214 -16.43 -5.40 -14.87
C GLY A 214 -17.03 -6.23 -16.02
N LYS A 215 -16.39 -6.24 -17.20
CA LYS A 215 -16.74 -6.99 -18.40
C LYS A 215 -15.49 -7.17 -19.29
N ALA A 216 -15.56 -8.06 -20.27
CA ALA A 216 -14.55 -8.14 -21.33
C ALA A 216 -14.45 -6.81 -22.10
N LEU A 217 -13.22 -6.40 -22.44
CA LEU A 217 -12.98 -5.25 -23.30
C LEU A 217 -12.92 -5.71 -24.75
N ARG A 218 -13.94 -5.35 -25.53
CA ARG A 218 -14.00 -5.68 -26.96
C ARG A 218 -13.02 -4.81 -27.77
N PRO A 219 -12.68 -5.20 -29.00
CA PRO A 219 -11.97 -4.33 -29.93
C PRO A 219 -12.58 -2.93 -30.01
N GLY A 220 -11.76 -1.91 -29.72
CA GLY A 220 -12.14 -0.51 -29.68
C GLY A 220 -12.84 -0.04 -28.40
N ASP A 221 -13.14 -0.93 -27.44
CA ASP A 221 -13.63 -0.52 -26.13
C ASP A 221 -12.52 0.17 -25.32
N GLU A 222 -12.94 1.09 -24.45
CA GLU A 222 -12.10 1.80 -23.51
C GLU A 222 -12.59 1.60 -22.07
N LEU A 223 -11.65 1.55 -21.15
CA LEU A 223 -11.88 1.46 -19.72
C LEU A 223 -11.16 2.60 -19.02
N GLU A 224 -11.94 3.53 -18.49
CA GLU A 224 -11.43 4.61 -17.64
C GLU A 224 -11.57 4.22 -16.16
N ARG A 225 -10.47 4.25 -15.42
CA ARG A 225 -10.44 3.91 -13.98
C ARG A 225 -9.48 4.79 -13.20
N VAL A 226 -9.90 5.12 -11.98
CA VAL A 226 -9.01 5.69 -10.95
C VAL A 226 -8.06 4.60 -10.48
N VAL A 227 -6.78 4.95 -10.33
CA VAL A 227 -5.77 4.04 -9.76
C VAL A 227 -5.74 4.27 -8.25
N ASP A 228 -6.26 3.32 -7.49
CA ASP A 228 -6.40 3.46 -6.04
C ASP A 228 -5.07 3.76 -5.34
N GLY A 229 -5.11 4.75 -4.45
CA GLY A 229 -3.93 5.20 -3.69
C GLY A 229 -2.90 6.01 -4.49
N GLN A 230 -3.15 6.32 -5.76
CA GLN A 230 -2.27 7.15 -6.58
C GLN A 230 -2.84 8.57 -6.71
N TYR A 231 -2.11 9.52 -6.12
CA TYR A 231 -2.50 10.93 -6.07
C TYR A 231 -1.54 11.82 -6.85
N VAL A 232 -2.08 12.88 -7.45
CA VAL A 232 -1.31 13.89 -8.19
C VAL A 232 -1.23 15.15 -7.33
N GLN A 233 -0.14 15.29 -6.57
CA GLN A 233 0.07 16.43 -5.67
C GLN A 233 0.78 17.62 -6.33
N ARG A 234 1.57 17.34 -7.38
CA ARG A 234 2.31 18.34 -8.16
C ARG A 234 2.47 17.87 -9.59
N ARG A 235 2.85 18.80 -10.48
CA ARG A 235 3.19 18.45 -11.86
C ARG A 235 4.42 17.53 -11.89
N SER A 236 4.28 16.36 -12.50
CA SER A 236 5.37 15.39 -12.60
C SER A 236 5.21 14.47 -13.82
N ARG A 237 6.33 13.88 -14.27
CA ARG A 237 6.32 12.83 -15.29
C ARG A 237 5.88 11.52 -14.63
N VAL A 238 4.86 10.89 -15.20
CA VAL A 238 4.31 9.62 -14.75
C VAL A 238 4.49 8.59 -15.86
N ALA A 239 5.03 7.43 -15.51
CA ALA A 239 5.07 6.24 -16.35
C ALA A 239 4.03 5.23 -15.82
N VAL A 240 3.16 4.74 -16.70
CA VAL A 240 2.18 3.70 -16.37
C VAL A 240 2.46 2.49 -17.22
N THR A 241 2.60 1.32 -16.58
CA THR A 241 2.78 0.02 -17.25
C THR A 241 1.58 -0.86 -16.99
N LEU A 242 1.01 -1.41 -18.05
CA LEU A 242 -0.11 -2.33 -18.04
C LEU A 242 0.35 -3.78 -18.11
N ARG A 243 -0.36 -4.68 -17.41
CA ARG A 243 -0.28 -6.12 -17.65
C ARG A 243 -1.65 -6.78 -17.49
N ALA A 244 -1.89 -7.86 -18.22
CA ALA A 244 -3.10 -8.67 -18.10
C ALA A 244 -2.74 -10.14 -17.91
N TRP A 245 -3.07 -10.70 -16.73
CA TRP A 245 -2.75 -12.09 -16.43
C TRP A 245 -3.69 -13.05 -17.14
N GLY A 246 -3.14 -14.15 -17.68
CA GLY A 246 -3.92 -15.17 -18.38
C GLY A 246 -4.39 -14.75 -19.78
N LEU A 247 -4.10 -13.52 -20.20
CA LEU A 247 -4.41 -13.03 -21.55
C LEU A 247 -3.18 -13.19 -22.45
N LEU A 248 -3.34 -13.88 -23.58
CA LEU A 248 -2.33 -13.83 -24.63
C LEU A 248 -2.51 -12.55 -25.42
N GLU A 249 -1.65 -11.57 -25.15
CA GLU A 249 -1.68 -10.28 -25.82
C GLU A 249 -0.88 -10.31 -27.12
N GLY A 250 -1.37 -9.60 -28.14
CA GLY A 250 -0.72 -9.55 -29.45
C GLY A 250 0.57 -8.74 -29.46
N ARG A 251 0.62 -7.72 -28.60
CA ARG A 251 1.73 -6.79 -28.47
C ARG A 251 1.84 -6.36 -27.02
N THR A 252 3.00 -6.56 -26.42
CA THR A 252 3.27 -6.15 -25.03
C THR A 252 4.24 -4.97 -24.97
N ASP A 253 4.81 -4.57 -26.12
CA ASP A 253 5.79 -3.49 -26.24
C ASP A 253 5.15 -2.08 -26.14
N ASN A 254 3.84 -1.99 -26.31
CA ASN A 254 3.00 -0.80 -26.23
C ASN A 254 2.22 -0.68 -24.90
N ASN A 255 2.49 -1.55 -23.93
CA ASN A 255 1.80 -1.55 -22.64
C ASN A 255 2.29 -0.45 -21.67
N THR A 256 3.24 0.38 -22.11
CA THR A 256 3.80 1.46 -21.29
C THR A 256 3.50 2.81 -21.90
N PHE A 257 2.99 3.72 -21.07
CA PHE A 257 2.67 5.09 -21.45
C PHE A 257 3.34 6.06 -20.48
N GLU A 258 3.88 7.15 -21.00
CA GLU A 258 4.51 8.19 -20.20
C GLU A 258 3.95 9.57 -20.57
N SER A 259 3.57 10.36 -19.56
CA SER A 259 3.09 11.73 -19.75
C SER A 259 3.37 12.61 -18.53
N GLU A 260 3.34 13.92 -18.74
CA GLU A 260 3.43 14.91 -17.67
C GLU A 260 2.01 15.21 -17.15
N ILE A 261 1.75 14.87 -15.89
CA ILE A 261 0.44 15.00 -15.26
C ILE A 261 0.52 16.10 -14.21
N ALA A 262 -0.48 16.97 -14.18
CA ALA A 262 -0.64 18.02 -13.17
C ALA A 262 -1.94 17.80 -12.37
N PRO A 263 -2.02 18.29 -11.12
CA PRO A 263 -3.27 18.32 -10.37
C PRO A 263 -4.34 19.08 -11.16
N ASP A 264 -5.57 18.56 -11.19
CA ASP A 264 -6.72 19.22 -11.83
C ASP A 264 -7.56 20.04 -10.83
N THR A 265 -7.32 19.81 -9.53
CA THR A 265 -7.88 20.59 -8.41
C THR A 265 -6.75 21.18 -7.57
N PHE A 266 -7.02 22.29 -6.88
CA PHE A 266 -6.05 22.92 -5.98
C PHE A 266 -5.73 22.03 -4.78
N ASN A 267 -4.44 21.87 -4.49
CA ASN A 267 -3.97 21.40 -3.19
C ASN A 267 -3.70 22.62 -2.31
N ASP A 268 -3.99 22.51 -1.03
CA ASP A 268 -3.90 23.60 -0.06
C ASP A 268 -3.45 23.04 1.30
N ILE A 269 -2.32 23.55 1.78
CA ILE A 269 -1.81 23.33 3.13
C ILE A 269 -1.94 24.63 3.91
N GLU A 270 -2.26 24.57 5.19
CA GLU A 270 -2.52 25.78 5.98
C GLU A 270 -1.84 25.64 7.34
N VAL A 271 -1.13 26.67 7.82
CA VAL A 271 -0.77 26.73 9.25
C VAL A 271 -2.01 27.13 10.04
N SER A 272 -2.74 26.16 10.57
CA SER A 272 -4.04 26.37 11.19
C SER A 272 -3.95 26.88 12.63
N GLY A 273 -2.82 26.69 13.29
CA GLY A 273 -2.61 27.13 14.66
C GLY A 273 -1.15 27.06 15.10
N VAL A 274 -0.78 27.98 15.99
CA VAL A 274 0.48 27.95 16.73
C VAL A 274 0.14 28.13 18.21
N GLY A 275 0.61 27.23 19.05
CA GLY A 275 0.33 27.21 20.48
C GLY A 275 1.55 26.82 21.30
N VAL A 276 1.38 26.80 22.62
CA VAL A 276 2.35 26.24 23.57
C VAL A 276 1.70 25.03 24.20
N ASP A 277 2.41 23.91 24.22
CA ASP A 277 1.97 22.72 24.93
C ASP A 277 1.83 23.02 26.43
N PRO A 278 0.66 22.76 27.05
CA PRO A 278 0.42 23.16 28.43
C PRO A 278 1.23 22.35 29.45
N ASP A 279 1.67 21.13 29.09
CA ASP A 279 2.35 20.22 29.98
C ASP A 279 3.88 20.38 29.89
N GLU A 280 4.40 20.50 28.66
CA GLU A 280 5.85 20.56 28.39
C GLU A 280 6.36 21.98 28.10
N GLY A 281 5.48 22.93 27.76
CA GLY A 281 5.85 24.33 27.53
C GLY A 281 6.62 24.60 26.23
N HIS A 282 6.66 23.64 25.30
CA HIS A 282 7.23 23.82 23.96
C HIS A 282 6.21 24.33 22.94
N VAL A 283 6.71 24.93 21.86
CA VAL A 283 5.88 25.41 20.75
C VAL A 283 5.30 24.25 19.95
N VAL A 284 4.02 24.35 19.61
CA VAL A 284 3.28 23.39 18.79
C VAL A 284 2.77 24.11 17.55
N VAL A 285 3.00 23.51 16.39
CA VAL A 285 2.48 24.00 15.11
C VAL A 285 1.48 22.98 14.55
N GLU A 286 0.29 23.44 14.19
CA GLU A 286 -0.74 22.64 13.53
C GLU A 286 -0.79 23.00 12.04
N VAL A 287 -0.63 22.00 11.17
CA VAL A 287 -0.75 22.15 9.72
C VAL A 287 -1.97 21.37 9.25
N ARG A 288 -2.93 22.07 8.63
CA ARG A 288 -4.15 21.49 8.06
C ARG A 288 -3.97 21.21 6.57
N ASN A 289 -4.59 20.14 6.10
CA ASN A 289 -4.77 19.84 4.69
C ASN A 289 -6.19 20.19 4.25
N ASN A 290 -6.34 21.20 3.39
CA ASN A 290 -7.62 21.63 2.82
C ASN A 290 -7.86 21.03 1.41
N SER A 291 -7.01 20.09 0.96
CA SER A 291 -7.08 19.43 -0.34
C SER A 291 -8.13 18.29 -0.36
N PRO A 292 -8.62 17.87 -1.55
CA PRO A 292 -9.54 16.73 -1.67
C PRO A 292 -8.87 15.36 -1.45
N ILE A 293 -7.54 15.32 -1.42
CA ILE A 293 -6.71 14.11 -1.31
C ILE A 293 -5.84 14.16 -0.05
N PRO A 294 -5.38 13.01 0.47
CA PRO A 294 -4.29 12.98 1.43
C PRO A 294 -3.03 13.63 0.84
N LEU A 295 -2.28 14.34 1.68
CA LEU A 295 -1.01 14.94 1.31
C LEU A 295 0.16 14.20 1.97
N LEU A 296 1.19 13.95 1.17
CA LEU A 296 2.41 13.22 1.51
C LEU A 296 3.62 13.99 0.98
N GLY A 297 4.63 14.23 1.81
CA GLY A 297 5.87 14.87 1.36
C GLY A 297 6.74 15.37 2.50
N GLU A 298 7.77 16.14 2.15
CA GLU A 298 8.56 16.89 3.11
C GLU A 298 8.06 18.34 3.17
N VAL A 299 7.97 18.88 4.38
CA VAL A 299 7.66 20.29 4.64
C VAL A 299 8.76 20.88 5.51
N THR A 300 9.17 22.10 5.20
CA THR A 300 10.06 22.88 6.08
C THR A 300 9.22 23.81 6.91
N LEU A 301 9.34 23.71 8.25
CA LEU A 301 8.77 24.68 9.17
C LEU A 301 9.85 25.68 9.57
N THR A 302 9.61 26.96 9.30
CA THR A 302 10.46 28.07 9.74
C THR A 302 9.73 28.87 10.81
N VAL A 303 10.34 29.03 11.98
CA VAL A 303 9.82 29.88 13.07
C VAL A 303 10.74 31.07 13.26
N ARG A 304 10.14 32.26 13.35
CA ARG A 304 10.81 33.54 13.56
C ARG A 304 10.19 34.26 14.75
N ASP A 305 10.96 35.14 15.36
CA ASP A 305 10.42 36.15 16.27
C ASP A 305 9.57 37.16 15.46
N ALA A 306 8.35 37.44 15.92
CA ALA A 306 7.45 38.42 15.32
C ALA A 306 7.86 39.88 15.62
N GLY A 307 8.82 40.08 16.54
CA GLY A 307 9.39 41.37 16.91
C GLY A 307 10.21 42.05 15.80
N ALA A 308 10.85 43.17 16.17
CA ALA A 308 11.62 43.99 15.22
C ALA A 308 12.85 43.25 14.67
N ASP A 309 13.46 42.40 15.49
CA ASP A 309 14.56 41.52 15.11
C ASP A 309 13.98 40.18 14.62
N ARG A 310 13.55 40.13 13.34
CA ARG A 310 12.92 38.96 12.69
C ARG A 310 13.89 37.77 12.46
N GLY A 311 14.73 37.47 13.44
CA GLY A 311 15.65 36.35 13.41
C GLY A 311 14.89 35.03 13.30
N THR A 312 15.42 34.10 12.51
CA THR A 312 14.97 32.71 12.52
C THR A 312 15.38 32.07 13.83
N LEU A 313 14.39 31.63 14.61
CA LEU A 313 14.56 30.92 15.87
C LEU A 313 14.73 29.42 15.63
N PHE A 314 14.00 28.89 14.64
CA PHE A 314 13.98 27.47 14.30
C PHE A 314 13.72 27.27 12.81
N SER A 315 14.33 26.24 12.24
CA SER A 315 14.07 25.77 10.89
C SER A 315 14.38 24.29 10.83
N ALA A 316 13.40 23.46 10.48
CA ALA A 316 13.60 22.03 10.30
C ALA A 316 12.63 21.45 9.28
N ASP A 317 13.04 20.34 8.68
CA ASP A 317 12.25 19.56 7.74
C ASP A 317 11.50 18.45 8.47
N PHE A 318 10.24 18.26 8.09
CA PHE A 318 9.35 17.26 8.66
C PHE A 318 8.67 16.48 7.56
N THR A 319 8.38 15.20 7.84
CA THR A 319 7.45 14.44 7.00
C THR A 319 6.03 14.93 7.24
N LEU A 320 5.34 15.29 6.16
CA LEU A 320 3.91 15.53 6.12
C LEU A 320 3.22 14.26 5.67
N GLU A 321 2.35 13.72 6.53
CA GLU A 321 1.38 12.69 6.21
C GLU A 321 0.06 13.11 6.85
N VAL A 322 -0.85 13.62 6.02
CA VAL A 322 -2.10 14.22 6.50
C VAL A 322 -3.25 13.79 5.58
N ALA A 323 -4.30 13.20 6.18
CA ALA A 323 -5.50 12.84 5.44
C ALA A 323 -6.18 14.09 4.83
N ALA A 324 -7.04 13.89 3.83
CA ALA A 324 -7.88 14.97 3.31
C ALA A 324 -8.72 15.60 4.44
N GLY A 325 -8.66 16.92 4.60
CA GLY A 325 -9.30 17.64 5.71
C GLY A 325 -8.65 17.43 7.09
N GLY A 326 -7.55 16.67 7.16
CA GLY A 326 -6.85 16.35 8.41
C GLY A 326 -5.97 17.49 8.92
N VAL A 327 -5.46 17.31 10.14
CA VAL A 327 -4.48 18.21 10.77
C VAL A 327 -3.32 17.37 11.29
N SER A 328 -2.10 17.78 10.94
CA SER A 328 -0.86 17.25 11.50
C SER A 328 -0.30 18.21 12.54
N ARG A 329 0.22 17.64 13.63
CA ARG A 329 0.78 18.39 14.75
C ARG A 329 2.30 18.18 14.80
N TYR A 330 3.03 19.28 14.90
CA TYR A 330 4.49 19.29 15.01
C TYR A 330 4.92 19.91 16.33
N ASP A 331 5.56 19.12 17.18
CA ASP A 331 6.07 19.53 18.48
C ASP A 331 7.53 20.03 18.36
N LEU A 332 7.75 21.32 18.57
CA LEU A 332 9.05 21.99 18.42
C LEU A 332 9.74 22.09 19.77
N ARG A 333 10.24 20.96 20.28
CA ARG A 333 10.77 20.81 21.65
C ARG A 333 11.96 21.70 21.98
N GLU A 334 12.67 22.19 20.97
CA GLU A 334 13.79 23.14 21.12
C GLU A 334 13.30 24.56 21.47
N LEU A 335 12.03 24.87 21.18
CA LEU A 335 11.42 26.17 21.43
C LEU A 335 10.60 26.13 22.72
N THR A 336 11.25 26.34 23.86
CA THR A 336 10.61 26.39 25.18
C THR A 336 10.65 27.80 25.79
N GLY A 337 9.64 28.14 26.58
CA GLY A 337 9.57 29.45 27.27
C GLY A 337 9.33 30.65 26.36
N ILE A 338 8.82 30.41 25.14
CA ILE A 338 8.45 31.44 24.16
C ILE A 338 6.92 31.55 24.11
N GLU A 339 6.39 32.76 24.06
CA GLU A 339 4.95 33.00 23.92
C GLU A 339 4.52 32.78 22.46
N ALA A 340 3.43 32.03 22.22
CA ALA A 340 2.98 31.75 20.85
C ALA A 340 2.64 33.02 20.05
N ASP A 341 2.11 34.06 20.71
CA ASP A 341 1.73 35.33 20.09
C ASP A 341 2.94 36.17 19.64
N SER A 342 4.16 35.83 20.09
CA SER A 342 5.40 36.47 19.65
C SER A 342 6.08 35.74 18.48
N LEU A 343 5.45 34.72 17.90
CA LEU A 343 6.03 33.91 16.84
C LEU A 343 5.41 34.19 15.49
N SER A 344 6.24 34.12 14.45
CA SER A 344 5.81 33.98 13.07
C SER A 344 6.28 32.63 12.54
N VAL A 345 5.34 31.80 12.09
CA VAL A 345 5.61 30.46 11.56
C VAL A 345 5.25 30.46 10.08
N THR A 346 6.13 29.90 9.25
CA THR A 346 5.88 29.66 7.83
C THR A 346 6.14 28.18 7.51
N VAL A 347 5.20 27.55 6.79
CA VAL A 347 5.40 26.24 6.15
C VAL A 347 5.75 26.42 4.68
N SER A 348 6.71 25.64 4.18
CA SER A 348 7.05 25.60 2.76
C SER A 348 7.33 24.17 2.30
N THR A 349 7.05 23.88 1.04
CA THR A 349 7.29 22.56 0.44
C THR A 349 7.47 22.67 -1.07
N ASP A 350 8.28 21.79 -1.65
CA ASP A 350 8.39 21.59 -3.09
C ASP A 350 7.63 20.32 -3.55
N ALA A 351 7.19 19.49 -2.61
CA ALA A 351 6.52 18.22 -2.85
C ALA A 351 5.06 18.40 -3.31
N ILE A 352 4.44 19.52 -2.92
CA ILE A 352 3.02 19.82 -3.16
C ILE A 352 2.91 21.11 -3.95
N SER A 353 2.09 21.09 -4.99
CA SER A 353 1.70 22.29 -5.74
C SER A 353 0.61 23.03 -4.98
N ASP A 354 1.01 23.74 -3.94
CA ASP A 354 0.12 24.53 -3.09
C ASP A 354 -0.47 25.73 -3.85
N ALA A 355 -1.79 25.91 -3.71
CA ALA A 355 -2.57 26.92 -4.40
C ALA A 355 -2.70 28.25 -3.63
N ASP A 356 -2.54 28.24 -2.30
CA ASP A 356 -2.71 29.42 -1.45
C ASP A 356 -1.57 29.59 -0.44
N SER A 357 -0.38 29.86 -0.96
CA SER A 357 0.80 30.10 -0.11
C SER A 357 0.68 31.27 0.88
N ALA A 358 -0.38 32.10 0.82
CA ALA A 358 -0.61 33.14 1.81
C ALA A 358 -1.08 32.57 3.17
N ASN A 359 -1.76 31.43 3.16
CA ASN A 359 -2.26 30.79 4.37
C ASN A 359 -1.22 29.85 5.05
N ASN A 360 -0.05 29.69 4.42
CA ASN A 360 1.11 28.99 4.94
C ASN A 360 1.85 29.75 6.05
N THR A 361 1.43 30.96 6.40
CA THR A 361 2.05 31.77 7.44
C THR A 361 1.07 32.06 8.58
N TYR A 362 1.57 32.01 9.80
CA TYR A 362 0.87 32.39 11.02
C TYR A 362 1.72 33.37 11.86
N PRO A 363 1.13 34.42 12.48
CA PRO A 363 -0.20 34.92 12.16
C PRO A 363 -0.27 35.39 10.69
N ARG A 364 -1.47 35.44 10.13
CA ARG A 364 -1.71 35.85 8.74
C ARG A 364 -1.55 37.35 8.51
#